data_AF-A0A968QAA1-F1
#
_entry.id   AF-A0A968QAA1-F1
#
_cell.length_a   1.000
_cell.length_b   1.000
_cell.length_c   1.000
_cell.angle_alpha   90.00
_cell.angle_beta   90.00
_cell.angle_gamma   90.00
#
_symmetry.space_group_name_H-M   'P 1'
#
loop_
_entity.id
_entity.type
_entity.pdbx_description
1 polymer ?
#
loop_
_entity_poly.entity_id
_entity_poly.type
_entity_poly.pdbx_seq_one_letter_code
_entity_poly.pdbx_strand_id
1 'polypeptide(L)'
;MPCLDSSSECIEQLTGKAIANSPELVTLDEQIALIDKRLVVAGERIEHTSKKRWTNYLSTDPLRIAANVFGGGDVQRDNIAIADLEVKSAELEAYRANLHRRQAEIKSELNEEILSLTLDYETAERESVLAQSKLATYNQQRQLIEIDYQFGSGSTTQMLSMWQQGEELSADIMEADGKQEKIIRKIQQLTGLTPINNN
;
A
#
# COMPACT_ATOMS: atom_id res chain seq x y z
N MET A 1 -13.40 -5.91 -11.69
CA MET A 1 -12.11 -5.20 -11.63
C MET A 1 -11.98 -4.36 -12.88
N PRO A 2 -11.45 -3.13 -12.78
CA PRO A 2 -11.34 -2.20 -13.90
C PRO A 2 -10.25 -2.59 -14.90
N CYS A 3 -9.15 -3.21 -14.46
CA CYS A 3 -8.02 -3.65 -15.28
C CYS A 3 -7.17 -4.70 -14.53
N LEU A 4 -6.41 -5.52 -15.27
CA LEU A 4 -5.50 -6.57 -14.76
C LEU A 4 -4.32 -6.73 -15.74
N ASP A 5 -3.56 -5.67 -15.98
CA ASP A 5 -2.40 -5.68 -16.86
C ASP A 5 -1.25 -4.83 -16.28
N SER A 6 -0.04 -5.08 -16.73
CA SER A 6 1.19 -4.40 -16.32
C SER A 6 1.35 -2.98 -16.90
N SER A 7 0.28 -2.41 -17.49
CA SER A 7 0.32 -1.02 -17.95
C SER A 7 0.45 -0.06 -16.77
N SER A 8 1.16 1.05 -16.96
CA SER A 8 1.31 2.07 -15.92
C SER A 8 -0.02 2.62 -15.44
N GLU A 9 -0.98 2.80 -16.36
CA GLU A 9 -2.33 3.29 -16.03
C GLU A 9 -3.07 2.31 -15.11
N CYS A 10 -3.00 1.00 -15.39
CA CYS A 10 -3.67 0.02 -14.55
C CYS A 10 -3.05 -0.05 -13.15
N ILE A 11 -1.72 -0.06 -13.07
CA ILE A 11 -1.00 -0.07 -11.79
C ILE A 11 -1.34 1.17 -10.97
N GLU A 12 -1.32 2.37 -11.56
CA GLU A 12 -1.71 3.60 -10.85
C GLU A 12 -3.14 3.55 -10.31
N GLN A 13 -4.09 3.03 -11.10
CA GLN A 13 -5.48 2.89 -10.66
C GLN A 13 -5.63 1.90 -9.50
N LEU A 14 -5.01 0.72 -9.60
CA LEU A 14 -5.06 -0.31 -8.55
C LEU A 14 -4.34 0.14 -7.28
N THR A 15 -3.15 0.73 -7.40
CA THR A 15 -2.39 1.30 -6.28
C THR A 15 -3.19 2.42 -5.61
N GLY A 16 -3.83 3.31 -6.37
CA GLY A 16 -4.68 4.37 -5.83
C GLY A 16 -5.84 3.82 -5.00
N LYS A 17 -6.47 2.72 -5.45
CA LYS A 17 -7.53 2.02 -4.70
C LYS A 17 -6.97 1.34 -3.45
N ALA A 18 -5.81 0.70 -3.54
CA ALA A 18 -5.16 0.05 -2.39
C ALA A 18 -4.79 1.07 -1.29
N ILE A 19 -4.23 2.22 -1.69
CA ILE A 19 -3.92 3.32 -0.77
C ILE A 19 -5.20 3.82 -0.08
N ALA A 20 -6.28 4.03 -0.83
CA ALA A 20 -7.55 4.52 -0.28
C ALA A 20 -8.22 3.52 0.67
N ASN A 21 -7.97 2.22 0.50
CA ASN A 21 -8.52 1.15 1.33
C ASN A 21 -7.63 0.80 2.55
N SER A 22 -6.40 1.31 2.61
CA SER A 22 -5.45 0.95 3.67
C SER A 22 -5.81 1.61 5.01
N PRO A 23 -6.15 0.84 6.05
CA PRO A 23 -6.47 1.40 7.37
C PRO A 23 -5.23 2.04 8.03
N GLU A 24 -4.03 1.49 7.80
CA GLU A 24 -2.79 2.05 8.35
C GLU A 24 -2.55 3.47 7.84
N LEU A 25 -2.72 3.70 6.53
CA LEU A 25 -2.58 5.03 5.94
C LEU A 25 -3.60 6.03 6.48
N VAL A 26 -4.86 5.60 6.66
CA VAL A 26 -5.90 6.45 7.28
C VAL A 26 -5.49 6.86 8.70
N THR A 27 -4.98 5.92 9.52
CA THR A 27 -4.54 6.26 10.88
C THR A 27 -3.33 7.20 10.90
N LEU A 28 -2.41 7.08 9.93
CA LEU A 28 -1.27 7.99 9.80
C LEU A 28 -1.74 9.40 9.41
N ASP A 29 -2.67 9.51 8.47
CA ASP A 29 -3.25 10.80 8.06
C ASP A 29 -3.97 11.50 9.23
N GLU A 30 -4.71 10.74 10.05
CA GLU A 30 -5.33 11.26 11.27
C GLU A 30 -4.30 11.77 12.28
N GLN A 31 -3.21 11.02 12.50
CA GLN A 31 -2.12 11.43 13.40
C GLN A 31 -1.42 12.70 12.90
N ILE A 32 -1.11 12.78 11.61
CA ILE A 32 -0.52 13.97 10.99
C ILE A 32 -1.44 15.17 11.18
N ALA A 33 -2.74 15.01 10.92
CA ALA A 33 -3.72 16.09 11.08
C ALA A 33 -3.84 16.58 12.55
N LEU A 34 -3.73 15.67 13.53
CA LEU A 34 -3.70 16.03 14.94
C LEU A 34 -2.44 16.82 15.31
N ILE A 35 -1.29 16.46 14.75
CA ILE A 35 -0.02 17.16 14.99
C ILE A 35 -0.03 18.52 14.33
N ASP A 36 -0.57 18.64 13.13
CA ASP A 36 -0.71 19.92 12.44
C ASP A 36 -1.52 20.91 13.26
N LYS A 37 -2.64 20.45 13.85
CA LYS A 37 -3.41 21.26 14.81
C LYS A 37 -2.59 21.66 16.03
N ARG A 38 -1.77 20.77 16.60
CA ARG A 38 -0.91 21.07 17.75
C ARG A 38 0.18 22.08 17.41
N LEU A 39 0.79 21.98 16.23
CA LEU A 39 1.81 22.92 15.76
C LEU A 39 1.23 24.32 15.58
N VAL A 40 0.03 24.44 14.99
CA VAL A 40 -0.66 25.73 14.89
C VAL A 40 -0.89 26.35 16.27
N VAL A 41 -1.44 25.58 17.21
CA VAL A 41 -1.68 26.06 18.58
C VAL A 41 -0.37 26.41 19.30
N ALA A 42 0.70 25.66 19.08
CA ALA A 42 2.02 25.96 19.65
C ALA A 42 2.57 27.30 19.11
N GLY A 43 2.47 27.52 17.79
CA GLY A 43 2.85 28.78 17.15
C GLY A 43 2.08 29.97 17.69
N GLU A 44 0.75 29.86 17.81
CA GLU A 44 -0.10 30.90 18.39
C GLU A 44 0.26 31.21 19.85
N ARG A 45 0.61 30.18 20.65
CA ARG A 45 1.03 30.37 22.05
C ARG A 45 2.38 31.08 22.14
N ILE A 46 3.35 30.72 21.30
CA ILE A 46 4.65 31.38 21.23
C ILE A 46 4.46 32.86 20.85
N GLU A 47 3.65 33.13 19.82
CA GLU A 47 3.36 34.49 19.36
C GLU A 47 2.63 35.33 20.44
N HIS A 48 1.63 34.75 21.09
CA HIS A 48 0.88 35.45 22.14
C HIS A 48 1.76 35.77 23.36
N THR A 49 2.57 34.80 23.81
CA THR A 49 3.48 34.96 24.95
C THR A 49 4.55 36.01 24.63
N SER A 50 5.14 35.96 23.44
CA SER A 50 6.15 36.92 23.01
C SER A 50 5.60 38.36 22.91
N LYS A 51 4.36 38.55 22.44
CA LYS A 51 3.72 39.88 22.36
C LYS A 51 3.37 40.46 23.74
N LYS A 52 3.01 39.64 24.72
CA LYS A 52 2.60 40.10 26.06
C LYS A 52 3.73 40.18 27.09
N ARG A 53 4.93 39.67 26.78
CA ARG A 53 6.08 39.67 27.72
C ARG A 53 6.36 41.02 28.39
N TRP A 54 6.18 42.12 27.66
CA TRP A 54 6.49 43.46 28.18
C TRP A 54 5.60 43.86 29.37
N THR A 55 4.36 43.35 29.45
CA THR A 55 3.47 43.64 30.58
C THR A 55 3.93 42.96 31.86
N ASN A 56 4.61 41.81 31.75
CA ASN A 56 5.11 41.05 32.91
C ASN A 56 6.31 41.75 33.58
N TYR A 57 6.98 42.66 32.85
CA TYR A 57 8.16 43.36 33.34
C TYR A 57 7.81 44.65 34.10
N LEU A 58 6.55 45.10 34.02
CA LEU A 58 6.05 46.23 34.79
C LEU A 58 5.83 45.80 36.24
N SER A 59 6.59 46.40 37.18
CA SER A 59 6.51 46.11 38.61
C SER A 59 6.69 47.39 39.41
N THR A 60 6.03 47.50 40.58
CA THR A 60 6.25 48.57 41.56
C THR A 60 7.29 48.21 42.62
N ASP A 61 7.79 46.98 42.60
CA ASP A 61 8.81 46.47 43.54
C ASP A 61 10.24 46.75 43.01
N PRO A 62 11.07 47.54 43.72
CA PRO A 62 12.42 47.91 43.30
C PRO A 62 13.37 46.71 43.08
N LEU A 63 13.24 45.65 43.88
CA LEU A 63 14.10 44.47 43.74
C LEU A 63 13.79 43.70 42.46
N ARG A 64 12.51 43.63 42.09
CA ARG A 64 12.07 43.01 40.83
C ARG A 64 12.44 43.84 39.61
N ILE A 65 12.35 45.17 39.70
CA ILE A 65 12.83 46.06 38.63
C ILE A 65 14.32 45.83 38.39
N ALA A 66 15.14 45.86 39.44
CA ALA A 66 16.58 45.61 39.34
C ALA A 66 16.86 44.24 38.70
N ALA A 67 16.19 43.19 39.16
CA ALA A 67 16.33 41.85 38.59
C ALA A 67 15.98 41.82 37.07
N ASN A 68 14.87 42.42 36.67
CA ASN A 68 14.41 42.45 35.28
C ASN A 68 15.35 43.28 34.37
N VAL A 69 15.89 44.40 34.86
CA VAL A 69 16.85 45.26 34.13
C VAL A 69 18.16 44.52 33.85
N PHE A 70 18.65 43.73 34.80
CA PHE A 70 19.83 42.89 34.61
C PHE A 70 19.52 41.55 33.89
N GLY A 71 18.32 41.41 33.30
CA GLY A 71 17.92 40.24 32.52
C GLY A 71 17.58 39.00 33.34
N GLY A 72 17.50 39.12 34.66
CA GLY A 72 17.05 38.07 35.57
C GLY A 72 15.54 38.15 35.87
N GLY A 73 15.09 37.39 36.87
CA GLY A 73 13.71 37.46 37.36
C GLY A 73 12.67 36.99 36.34
N ASP A 74 11.72 37.86 36.00
CA ASP A 74 10.58 37.53 35.13
C ASP A 74 11.00 37.40 33.66
N VAL A 75 12.00 38.20 33.22
CA VAL A 75 12.56 38.15 31.86
C VAL A 75 13.15 36.78 31.55
N GLN A 76 13.92 36.22 32.49
CA GLN A 76 14.53 34.91 32.32
C GLN A 76 13.48 33.78 32.27
N ARG A 77 12.43 33.88 33.10
CA ARG A 77 11.35 32.88 33.14
C ARG A 77 10.57 32.84 31.82
N ASP A 78 10.19 34.00 31.29
CA ASP A 78 9.46 34.08 30.01
C ASP A 78 10.30 33.53 28.85
N ASN A 79 11.61 33.83 28.81
CA ASN A 79 12.52 33.30 27.79
C ASN A 79 12.64 31.76 27.86
N ILE A 80 12.75 31.19 29.06
CA ILE A 80 12.80 29.72 29.23
C ILE A 80 11.48 29.08 28.78
N ALA A 81 10.34 29.67 29.13
CA ALA A 81 9.03 29.16 28.74
C ALA A 81 8.82 29.19 27.22
N ILE A 82 9.26 30.25 26.54
CA ILE A 82 9.22 30.32 25.07
C ILE A 82 10.16 29.29 24.46
N ALA A 83 11.40 29.20 24.94
CA ALA A 83 12.37 28.22 24.43
C ALA A 83 11.88 26.77 24.59
N ASP A 84 11.22 26.43 25.70
CA ASP A 84 10.60 25.12 25.91
C ASP A 84 9.47 24.85 24.89
N LEU A 85 8.64 25.85 24.59
CA LEU A 85 7.60 25.73 23.57
C LEU A 85 8.20 25.57 22.16
N GLU A 86 9.28 26.30 21.85
CA GLU A 86 9.99 26.19 20.58
C GLU A 86 10.61 24.79 20.40
N VAL A 87 11.27 24.26 21.43
CA VAL A 87 11.81 22.89 21.42
C VAL A 87 10.68 21.88 21.19
N LYS A 88 9.55 22.00 21.91
CA LYS A 88 8.39 21.11 21.71
C LYS A 88 7.80 21.21 20.31
N SER A 89 7.76 22.41 19.71
CA SER A 89 7.31 22.55 18.31
C SER A 89 8.28 21.86 17.35
N ALA A 90 9.59 21.98 17.56
CA ALA A 90 10.60 21.31 16.74
C ALA A 90 10.52 19.77 16.87
N GLU A 91 10.27 19.26 18.08
CA GLU A 91 10.02 17.82 18.31
C GLU A 91 8.78 17.33 17.57
N LEU A 92 7.68 18.10 17.60
CA LEU A 92 6.45 17.79 16.88
C LEU A 92 6.66 17.81 15.35
N GLU A 93 7.43 18.77 14.83
CA GLU A 93 7.79 18.83 13.41
C GLU A 93 8.64 17.63 12.99
N ALA A 94 9.63 17.25 13.81
CA ALA A 94 10.45 16.07 13.56
C ALA A 94 9.60 14.79 13.55
N TYR A 95 8.67 14.65 14.51
CA TYR A 95 7.77 13.51 14.56
C TYR A 95 6.82 13.48 13.35
N ARG A 96 6.25 14.63 12.96
CA ARG A 96 5.43 14.76 11.74
C ARG A 96 6.22 14.31 10.50
N ALA A 97 7.48 14.73 10.37
CA ALA A 97 8.32 14.34 9.25
C ALA A 97 8.56 12.82 9.21
N ASN A 98 8.69 12.16 10.37
CA ASN A 98 8.79 10.70 10.44
C ASN A 98 7.49 10.01 9.99
N LEU A 99 6.32 10.53 10.37
CA LEU A 99 5.05 10.00 9.88
C LEU A 99 4.90 10.12 8.36
N HIS A 100 5.28 11.26 7.78
CA HIS A 100 5.27 11.45 6.32
C HIS A 100 6.20 10.46 5.60
N ARG A 101 7.38 10.18 6.16
CA ARG A 101 8.29 9.15 5.60
C ARG A 101 7.64 7.78 5.64
N ARG A 102 7.06 7.39 6.78
CA ARG A 102 6.37 6.10 6.93
C ARG A 102 5.20 5.98 5.96
N GLN A 103 4.45 7.06 5.77
CA GLN A 103 3.36 7.09 4.80
C GLN A 103 3.86 6.87 3.37
N ALA A 104 4.98 7.50 2.99
CA ALA A 104 5.59 7.31 1.67
C ALA A 104 6.13 5.89 1.47
N GLU A 105 6.73 5.29 2.50
CA GLU A 105 7.18 3.89 2.50
C GLU A 105 6.00 2.95 2.23
N ILE A 106 4.92 3.04 3.00
CA ILE A 106 3.74 2.16 2.82
C ILE A 106 3.11 2.35 1.43
N LYS A 107 3.04 3.58 0.92
CA LYS A 107 2.55 3.83 -0.46
C LYS A 107 3.45 3.16 -1.51
N SER A 108 4.77 3.17 -1.29
CA SER A 108 5.73 2.48 -2.15
C SER A 108 5.59 0.95 -2.06
N GLU A 109 5.47 0.41 -0.85
CA GLU A 109 5.27 -1.03 -0.59
C GLU A 109 3.99 -1.52 -1.27
N LEU A 110 2.87 -0.80 -1.13
CA LEU A 110 1.62 -1.14 -1.81
C LEU A 110 1.75 -1.10 -3.33
N ASN A 111 2.49 -0.12 -3.87
CA ASN A 111 2.71 -0.04 -5.31
C ASN A 111 3.53 -1.22 -5.83
N GLU A 112 4.59 -1.61 -5.12
CA GLU A 112 5.42 -2.76 -5.45
C GLU A 112 4.63 -4.07 -5.35
N GLU A 113 3.82 -4.24 -4.31
CA GLU A 113 2.98 -5.42 -4.13
C GLU A 113 1.93 -5.56 -5.24
N ILE A 114 1.25 -4.48 -5.60
CA ILE A 114 0.28 -4.47 -6.70
C ILE A 114 0.97 -4.79 -8.03
N LEU A 115 2.13 -4.18 -8.32
CA LEU A 115 2.89 -4.49 -9.52
C LEU A 115 3.29 -5.97 -9.58
N SER A 116 3.82 -6.50 -8.48
CA SER A 116 4.21 -7.92 -8.40
C SER A 116 3.01 -8.84 -8.63
N LEU A 117 1.87 -8.58 -7.98
CA LEU A 117 0.67 -9.39 -8.15
C LEU A 117 0.14 -9.35 -9.58
N THR A 118 0.17 -8.19 -10.22
CA THR A 118 -0.26 -8.06 -11.62
C THR A 118 0.68 -8.79 -12.59
N LEU A 119 2.00 -8.73 -12.37
CA LEU A 119 2.96 -9.50 -13.16
C LEU A 119 2.81 -11.01 -12.97
N ASP A 120 2.55 -11.45 -11.73
CA ASP A 120 2.25 -12.85 -11.43
C ASP A 120 0.95 -13.29 -12.11
N TYR A 121 -0.06 -12.42 -12.15
CA TYR A 121 -1.31 -12.68 -12.85
C TYR A 121 -1.07 -12.87 -14.36
N GLU A 122 -0.36 -11.95 -15.01
CA GLU A 122 -0.03 -12.07 -16.44
C GLU A 122 0.78 -13.34 -16.73
N THR A 123 1.67 -13.73 -15.81
CA THR A 123 2.45 -14.95 -15.94
C THR A 123 1.55 -16.18 -15.87
N ALA A 124 0.65 -16.24 -14.88
CA ALA A 124 -0.34 -17.32 -14.74
C ALA A 124 -1.34 -17.35 -15.92
N GLU A 125 -1.66 -16.19 -16.50
CA GLU A 125 -2.47 -16.07 -17.71
C GLU A 125 -1.75 -16.67 -18.92
N ARG A 126 -0.48 -16.31 -19.13
CA ARG A 126 0.35 -16.90 -20.20
C ARG A 126 0.49 -18.42 -20.04
N GLU A 127 0.64 -18.92 -18.82
CA GLU A 127 0.67 -20.36 -18.52
C GLU A 127 -0.64 -21.05 -18.89
N SER A 128 -1.79 -20.50 -18.49
CA SER A 128 -3.12 -21.06 -18.82
C SER A 128 -3.36 -21.08 -20.33
N VAL A 129 -3.07 -19.98 -21.04
CA VAL A 129 -3.20 -19.91 -22.51
C VAL A 129 -2.30 -20.94 -23.20
N LEU A 130 -1.05 -21.11 -22.73
CA LEU A 130 -0.15 -22.13 -23.27
C LEU A 130 -0.68 -23.55 -23.04
N ALA A 131 -1.18 -23.84 -21.84
CA ALA A 131 -1.74 -25.14 -21.48
C ALA A 131 -3.00 -25.47 -22.31
N GLN A 132 -3.87 -24.49 -22.53
CA GLN A 132 -5.05 -24.62 -23.40
C GLN A 132 -4.66 -24.92 -24.85
N SER A 133 -3.64 -24.25 -25.39
CA SER A 133 -3.12 -24.51 -26.74
C SER A 133 -2.54 -25.92 -26.88
N LYS A 134 -1.78 -26.38 -25.87
CA LYS A 134 -1.29 -27.77 -25.79
C LYS A 134 -2.43 -28.77 -25.76
N LEU A 135 -3.45 -28.53 -24.93
CA LEU A 135 -4.63 -29.41 -24.84
C LEU A 135 -5.42 -29.46 -26.16
N ALA A 136 -5.59 -28.32 -26.83
CA ALA A 136 -6.26 -28.28 -28.14
C ALA A 136 -5.51 -29.11 -29.18
N THR A 137 -4.19 -28.98 -29.23
CA THR A 137 -3.32 -29.78 -30.13
C THR A 137 -3.38 -31.26 -29.79
N TYR A 138 -3.28 -31.59 -28.50
CA TYR A 138 -3.38 -32.95 -27.99
C TYR A 138 -4.73 -33.59 -28.36
N ASN A 139 -5.84 -32.87 -28.24
CA ASN A 139 -7.16 -33.38 -28.60
C ASN A 139 -7.28 -33.77 -30.09
N GLN A 140 -6.63 -33.02 -30.99
CA GLN A 140 -6.58 -33.37 -32.42
C GLN A 140 -5.77 -34.65 -32.66
N GLN A 141 -4.60 -34.78 -32.02
CA GLN A 141 -3.77 -35.98 -32.11
C GLN A 141 -4.49 -37.20 -31.53
N ARG A 142 -5.20 -37.00 -30.40
CA ARG A 142 -5.96 -38.03 -29.71
C ARG A 142 -7.02 -38.65 -30.62
N GLN A 143 -7.75 -37.84 -31.38
CA GLN A 143 -8.77 -38.32 -32.31
C GLN A 143 -8.18 -39.23 -33.39
N LEU A 144 -7.01 -38.90 -33.94
CA LEU A 144 -6.34 -39.73 -34.95
C LEU A 144 -5.93 -41.09 -34.38
N ILE A 145 -5.30 -41.09 -33.21
CA ILE A 145 -4.83 -42.32 -32.54
C ILE A 145 -6.02 -43.20 -32.11
N GLU A 146 -7.12 -42.59 -31.68
CA GLU A 146 -8.33 -43.33 -31.31
C GLU A 146 -8.95 -44.05 -32.53
N ILE A 147 -8.98 -43.39 -33.69
CA ILE A 147 -9.42 -44.00 -34.95
C ILE A 147 -8.53 -45.19 -35.30
N ASP A 148 -7.21 -45.04 -35.26
CA ASP A 148 -6.26 -46.13 -35.53
C ASP A 148 -6.44 -47.31 -34.55
N TYR A 149 -6.63 -47.02 -33.26
CA TYR A 149 -6.91 -48.04 -32.25
C TYR A 149 -8.20 -48.82 -32.56
N GLN A 150 -9.26 -48.15 -33.01
CA GLN A 150 -10.52 -48.81 -33.39
C GLN A 150 -10.36 -49.72 -34.62
N PHE A 151 -9.45 -49.40 -35.54
CA PHE A 151 -9.11 -50.25 -36.69
C PHE A 151 -8.09 -51.35 -36.36
N GLY A 152 -7.66 -51.46 -35.10
CA GLY A 152 -6.76 -52.50 -34.61
C GLY A 152 -5.28 -52.28 -34.94
N SER A 153 -4.89 -51.09 -35.42
CA SER A 153 -3.48 -50.74 -35.70
C SER A 153 -2.75 -50.15 -34.49
N GLY A 154 -3.42 -49.95 -33.35
CA GLY A 154 -2.85 -49.39 -32.11
C GLY A 154 -2.74 -50.39 -30.95
N SER A 155 -2.09 -49.97 -29.85
CA SER A 155 -1.99 -50.75 -28.61
C SER A 155 -2.76 -50.11 -27.46
N THR A 156 -3.34 -50.93 -26.57
CA THR A 156 -4.07 -50.44 -25.39
C THR A 156 -3.16 -49.65 -24.45
N THR A 157 -1.88 -50.02 -24.33
CA THR A 157 -0.90 -49.28 -23.52
C THR A 157 -0.66 -47.88 -24.03
N GLN A 158 -0.56 -47.71 -25.35
CA GLN A 158 -0.45 -46.39 -25.99
C GLN A 158 -1.72 -45.54 -25.72
N MET A 159 -2.90 -46.16 -25.79
CA MET A 159 -4.16 -45.46 -25.48
C MET A 159 -4.22 -45.00 -24.02
N LEU A 160 -3.83 -45.85 -23.08
CA LEU A 160 -3.78 -45.51 -21.66
C LEU A 160 -2.79 -44.37 -21.38
N SER A 161 -1.58 -44.43 -21.96
CA SER A 161 -0.61 -43.33 -21.81
C SER A 161 -1.14 -42.01 -22.38
N MET A 162 -1.89 -42.10 -23.49
CA MET A 162 -2.50 -40.94 -24.08
C MET A 162 -3.54 -40.35 -23.13
N TRP A 163 -4.48 -41.13 -22.59
CA TRP A 163 -5.46 -40.62 -21.62
C TRP A 163 -4.82 -39.99 -20.38
N GLN A 164 -3.79 -40.62 -19.81
CA GLN A 164 -3.05 -40.06 -18.68
C GLN A 164 -2.47 -38.68 -19.03
N GLN A 165 -1.86 -38.53 -20.20
CA GLN A 165 -1.34 -37.23 -20.65
C GLN A 165 -2.44 -36.17 -20.80
N GLY A 166 -3.65 -36.57 -21.21
CA GLY A 166 -4.80 -35.68 -21.29
C GLY A 166 -5.28 -35.21 -19.91
N GLU A 167 -5.27 -36.09 -18.91
CA GLU A 167 -5.57 -35.75 -17.52
C GLU A 167 -4.52 -34.81 -16.94
N GLU A 168 -3.23 -35.06 -17.20
CA GLU A 168 -2.13 -34.18 -16.79
C GLU A 168 -2.28 -32.76 -17.37
N LEU A 169 -2.56 -32.63 -18.67
CA LEU A 169 -2.80 -31.32 -19.30
C LEU A 169 -4.04 -30.61 -18.73
N SER A 170 -5.09 -31.36 -18.39
CA SER A 170 -6.27 -30.79 -17.72
C SER A 170 -5.94 -30.31 -16.31
N ALA A 171 -5.09 -31.04 -15.57
CA ALA A 171 -4.64 -30.65 -14.24
C ALA A 171 -3.78 -29.38 -14.30
N ASP A 172 -2.90 -29.24 -15.29
CA ASP A 172 -2.09 -28.04 -15.50
C ASP A 172 -2.95 -26.79 -15.70
N ILE A 173 -4.03 -26.90 -16.49
CA ILE A 173 -4.99 -25.79 -16.69
C ILE A 173 -5.67 -25.42 -15.38
N MET A 174 -6.18 -26.41 -14.63
CA MET A 174 -6.83 -26.18 -13.34
C MET A 174 -5.87 -25.54 -12.33
N GLU A 175 -4.59 -25.91 -12.36
CA GLU A 175 -3.57 -25.29 -11.51
C GLU A 175 -3.33 -23.83 -11.89
N ALA A 176 -3.17 -23.53 -13.18
CA ALA A 176 -2.95 -22.18 -13.68
C ALA A 176 -4.14 -21.26 -13.36
N ASP A 177 -5.37 -21.71 -13.60
CA ASP A 177 -6.59 -20.96 -13.29
C ASP A 177 -6.72 -20.75 -11.77
N GLY A 178 -6.38 -21.77 -10.98
CA GLY A 178 -6.34 -21.66 -9.52
C GLY A 178 -5.31 -20.64 -9.01
N LYS A 179 -4.17 -20.46 -9.70
CA LYS A 179 -3.19 -19.40 -9.39
C LYS A 179 -3.78 -18.03 -9.70
N GLN A 180 -4.41 -17.85 -10.86
CA GLN A 180 -5.05 -16.59 -11.25
C GLN A 180 -6.10 -16.16 -10.22
N GLU A 181 -6.99 -17.07 -9.82
CA GLU A 181 -8.02 -16.77 -8.81
C GLU A 181 -7.43 -16.31 -7.48
N LYS A 182 -6.36 -16.98 -7.02
CA LYS A 182 -5.68 -16.60 -5.77
C LYS A 182 -5.11 -15.20 -5.86
N ILE A 183 -4.50 -14.85 -7.00
CA ILE A 183 -3.91 -13.52 -7.23
C ILE A 183 -5.01 -12.46 -7.27
N ILE A 184 -6.09 -12.71 -8.03
CA ILE A 184 -7.26 -11.83 -8.08
C ILE A 184 -7.81 -11.57 -6.68
N ARG A 185 -7.99 -12.61 -5.86
CA ARG A 185 -8.49 -12.44 -4.48
C ARG A 185 -7.56 -11.58 -3.62
N LYS A 186 -6.24 -11.72 -3.76
CA LYS A 186 -5.27 -10.86 -3.06
C LYS A 186 -5.39 -9.40 -3.49
N ILE A 187 -5.44 -9.14 -4.80
CA ILE A 187 -5.62 -7.78 -5.32
C ILE A 187 -6.96 -7.18 -4.81
N GLN A 188 -8.03 -7.97 -4.78
CA GLN A 188 -9.32 -7.55 -4.23
C GLN A 188 -9.25 -7.19 -2.74
N GLN A 189 -8.51 -7.97 -1.95
CA GLN A 189 -8.31 -7.68 -0.53
C GLN A 189 -7.57 -6.37 -0.31
N LEU A 190 -6.52 -6.10 -1.09
CA LEU A 190 -5.76 -4.85 -1.00
C LEU A 190 -6.58 -3.65 -1.46
N THR A 191 -7.26 -3.77 -2.61
CA THR A 191 -7.96 -2.65 -3.27
C THR A 191 -9.38 -2.41 -2.78
N GLY A 192 -9.99 -3.37 -2.07
CA GLY A 192 -11.41 -3.34 -1.69
C GLY A 192 -12.37 -3.50 -2.88
N LEU A 193 -11.88 -3.84 -4.07
CA LEU A 193 -12.70 -4.05 -5.27
C LEU A 193 -13.41 -5.40 -5.20
N THR A 194 -14.71 -5.43 -5.47
CA THR A 194 -15.45 -6.68 -5.68
C THR A 194 -15.32 -7.16 -7.13
N PRO A 195 -15.40 -8.48 -7.39
CA PRO A 195 -15.52 -8.98 -8.77
C PRO A 195 -16.75 -8.36 -9.42
N ILE A 196 -16.60 -7.92 -10.68
CA ILE A 196 -17.76 -7.50 -11.46
C ILE A 196 -18.46 -8.78 -11.85
N ASN A 197 -19.66 -9.02 -11.31
CA ASN A 197 -20.55 -10.07 -11.81
C ASN A 197 -20.95 -9.66 -13.23
N ASN A 198 -20.22 -10.15 -14.22
CA ASN A 198 -20.68 -10.13 -15.61
C ASN A 198 -21.66 -11.29 -15.75
N ASN A 199 -22.95 -10.97 -15.66
CA ASN A 199 -24.04 -11.83 -16.16
C ASN A 199 -23.96 -11.93 -17.69
#